data_AF-A0AAV2A224-F1
#
_entry.id   AF-A0AAV2A224-F1
#
_cell.length_a   1.000
_cell.length_b   1.000
_cell.length_c   1.000
_cell.angle_alpha   90.00
_cell.angle_beta   90.00
_cell.angle_gamma   90.00
#
_symmetry.space_group_name_H-M   'P 1'
#
loop_
_entity.id
_entity.type
_entity.pdbx_description
1 polymer ?
#
loop_
_entity_poly.entity_id
_entity_poly.type
_entity_poly.pdbx_seq_one_letter_code
_entity_poly.pdbx_strand_id
1 'polypeptide(L)' 'MMSQKIKSRIRFLRNSEELFDYFPPCILPTEYGGNIPEADIKDWIRRANREHENFKLRGQPNYY' A
#
# COMPACT_ATOMS: atom_id res chain seq x y z
N MET A 1 16.62 -16.12 -7.30
CA MET A 1 17.41 -14.87 -7.27
C MET A 1 16.61 -13.77 -7.95
N MET A 2 16.59 -12.52 -7.43
CA MET A 2 15.86 -11.41 -8.06
C MET A 2 16.63 -10.83 -9.27
N SER A 3 15.90 -10.33 -10.28
CA SER A 3 16.50 -9.67 -11.45
C SER A 3 17.07 -8.30 -11.12
N GLN A 4 18.02 -7.80 -11.93
CA GLN A 4 18.62 -6.46 -11.73
C GLN A 4 17.56 -5.34 -11.77
N LYS A 5 16.55 -5.49 -12.64
CA LYS A 5 15.43 -4.55 -12.75
C LYS A 5 14.60 -4.47 -11.47
N ILE A 6 14.41 -5.59 -10.76
CA ILE A 6 13.69 -5.60 -9.47
C ILE A 6 14.58 -5.01 -8.39
N LYS A 7 15.86 -5.38 -8.35
CA LYS A 7 16.82 -4.85 -7.36
C LYS A 7 16.90 -3.33 -7.39
N SER A 8 16.86 -2.71 -8.58
CA SER A 8 16.90 -1.23 -8.70
C SER A 8 15.61 -0.51 -8.26
N ARG A 9 14.52 -1.25 -8.00
CA ARG A 9 13.23 -0.69 -7.57
C ARG A 9 12.93 -0.91 -6.10
N ILE A 10 13.72 -1.73 -5.41
CA ILE A 10 13.60 -1.96 -3.98
C ILE A 10 14.38 -0.87 -3.26
N ARG A 11 13.72 -0.18 -2.32
CA ARG A 11 14.35 0.80 -1.44
C ARG A 11 14.28 0.28 -0.02
N PHE A 12 15.38 0.39 0.71
CA PHE A 12 15.44 0.12 2.13
C PHE A 12 15.52 1.47 2.84
N LEU A 13 14.49 1.77 3.61
CA LEU A 13 14.37 3.03 4.34
C LEU A 13 14.73 2.79 5.80
N ARG A 14 15.36 3.77 6.45
CA ARG A 14 15.76 3.65 7.85
C ARG A 14 14.59 3.91 8.81
N ASN A 15 13.72 4.84 8.44
CA ASN A 15 12.53 5.23 9.21
C ASN A 15 11.39 5.64 8.25
N SER A 16 10.21 5.90 8.80
CA SER A 16 9.03 6.28 8.01
C SER A 16 9.11 7.70 7.44
N GLU A 17 9.91 8.60 8.03
CA GLU A 17 10.05 9.99 7.56
C GLU A 17 10.64 10.05 6.15
N GLU A 18 11.54 9.13 5.81
CA GLU A 18 12.11 9.00 4.46
C GLU A 18 11.05 8.66 3.39
N LEU A 19 9.84 8.23 3.77
CA LEU A 19 8.74 8.04 2.81
C LEU A 19 8.28 9.36 2.19
N PHE A 20 8.44 10.48 2.90
CA PHE A 20 7.98 11.79 2.43
C PHE A 20 8.78 12.33 1.24
N ASP A 21 9.98 11.80 1.01
CA ASP A 21 10.78 12.09 -0.19
C ASP A 21 10.14 11.51 -1.47
N TYR A 22 9.24 10.53 -1.32
CA TYR A 22 8.61 9.80 -2.43
C TYR A 22 7.10 9.99 -2.50
N PHE A 23 6.45 10.17 -1.36
CA PHE A 23 4.99 10.24 -1.26
C PHE A 23 4.57 11.40 -0.36
N PRO A 24 3.61 12.24 -0.79
CA PRO A 24 3.11 13.30 0.07
C PRO A 24 2.38 12.72 1.31
N PRO A 25 2.42 13.39 2.49
CA PRO A 25 1.80 12.87 3.71
C PRO A 25 0.30 12.59 3.58
N CYS A 26 -0.41 13.33 2.72
CA CYS A 26 -1.87 13.19 2.55
C CYS A 26 -2.32 11.85 1.97
N ILE A 27 -1.42 11.08 1.37
CA ILE A 27 -1.73 9.74 0.81
C ILE A 27 -1.19 8.60 1.68
N LEU A 28 -0.53 8.91 2.80
CA LEU A 28 0.06 7.93 3.69
C LEU A 28 -0.82 7.69 4.92
N PRO A 29 -0.82 6.46 5.47
CA PRO A 29 -1.40 6.15 6.77
C PRO A 29 -0.78 6.96 7.91
N THR A 30 -1.55 7.22 8.97
CA THR A 30 -1.05 7.90 10.18
C THR A 30 0.10 7.16 10.87
N GLU A 31 0.13 5.83 10.82
CA GLU A 31 1.23 5.00 11.35
C GLU A 31 2.58 5.26 10.66
N TYR A 32 2.56 5.79 9.44
CA TYR A 32 3.75 6.20 8.69
C TYR A 32 3.95 7.73 8.70
N GLY A 33 3.25 8.46 9.57
CA GLY A 33 3.31 9.91 9.69
C GLY A 33 2.48 10.68 8.66
N GLY A 34 1.59 9.99 7.94
CA GLY A 34 0.65 10.60 7.01
C GLY A 34 -0.67 11.03 7.66
N ASN A 35 -1.66 11.30 6.82
CA ASN A 35 -2.95 11.84 7.24
C ASN A 35 -4.13 10.88 7.09
N ILE A 36 -3.93 9.67 6.54
CA ILE A 36 -5.02 8.70 6.32
C ILE A 36 -5.24 7.89 7.61
N PRO A 37 -6.44 7.98 8.23
CA PRO A 37 -6.80 7.13 9.36
C PRO A 37 -6.90 5.65 8.97
N GLU A 38 -6.60 4.76 9.92
CA GLU A 38 -6.70 3.29 9.71
C GLU A 38 -8.12 2.85 9.29
N ALA A 39 -9.17 3.50 9.82
CA ALA A 39 -10.55 3.21 9.47
C ALA A 39 -10.83 3.39 7.97
N ASP A 40 -10.31 4.46 7.36
CA ASP A 40 -10.49 4.77 5.95
C ASP A 40 -9.81 3.73 5.06
N ILE A 41 -8.66 3.21 5.50
CA ILE A 41 -7.94 2.12 4.82
C ILE A 41 -8.76 0.84 4.86
N LYS A 42 -9.30 0.46 6.04
CA LYS A 42 -10.15 -0.73 6.18
C LYS A 42 -11.39 -0.63 5.30
N ASP A 43 -12.02 0.54 5.23
CA ASP A 43 -13.19 0.75 4.37
C ASP A 43 -12.83 0.76 2.89
N TRP A 44 -11.64 1.24 2.52
CA TRP A 44 -11.11 1.08 1.16
C TRP A 44 -10.89 -0.40 0.81
N ILE A 45 -10.24 -1.18 1.67
CA ILE A 45 -10.00 -2.63 1.43
C ILE A 45 -11.33 -3.38 1.28
N ARG A 46 -12.31 -3.11 2.15
CA ARG A 46 -13.66 -3.73 2.06
C ARG A 46 -14.34 -3.42 0.72
N ARG A 47 -14.27 -2.18 0.25
CA ARG A 47 -14.83 -1.78 -1.05
C ARG A 47 -14.07 -2.46 -2.20
N ALA A 48 -12.75 -2.41 -2.17
CA ALA A 48 -11.90 -3.03 -3.18
C ALA A 48 -12.18 -4.54 -3.29
N ASN A 49 -12.34 -5.24 -2.15
CA ASN A 49 -12.69 -6.67 -2.12
C ASN A 49 -14.08 -6.96 -2.71
N ARG A 50 -15.10 -6.12 -2.41
CA ARG A 50 -16.44 -6.25 -3.02
C ARG A 50 -16.37 -6.07 -4.53
N GLU A 51 -15.60 -5.09 -5.01
CA GLU A 51 -15.40 -4.85 -6.43
C GLU A 51 -14.57 -5.96 -7.11
N HIS A 52 -13.66 -6.60 -6.36
CA HIS A 52 -12.83 -7.72 -6.83
C HIS A 52 -13.66 -8.96 -7.20
N GLU A 53 -14.87 -9.12 -6.66
CA GLU A 53 -15.81 -10.18 -7.09
C GLU A 53 -16.16 -10.06 -8.59
N ASN A 54 -16.08 -8.85 -9.16
CA ASN A 54 -16.34 -8.56 -10.58
C ASN A 54 -15.12 -8.73 -11.50
N PHE A 55 -13.89 -8.82 -10.94
CA PHE A 55 -12.65 -8.88 -11.72
C PHE A 55 -11.80 -10.11 -11.32
N LYS A 56 -12.32 -11.31 -11.64
CA LYS A 56 -11.67 -12.61 -11.35
C LYS A 56 -10.46 -12.88 -12.25
N LEU A 57 -9.40 -12.10 -12.15
CA LEU A 57 -8.06 -12.51 -12.60
C LEU A 57 -7.37 -13.31 -11.49
N ARG A 58 -7.91 -14.50 -11.15
CA ARG A 58 -7.28 -15.56 -10.32
C ARG A 58 -6.53 -15.15 -9.03
N GLY A 59 -6.74 -13.95 -8.48
CA GLY A 59 -6.14 -13.48 -7.23
C GLY A 59 -6.97 -13.93 -6.03
N GLN A 60 -6.31 -14.29 -4.92
CA GLN A 60 -7.00 -14.56 -3.66
C GLN A 60 -7.61 -13.26 -3.09
N PRO A 61 -8.76 -13.33 -2.39
CA PRO A 61 -9.32 -12.19 -1.68
C PRO A 61 -8.35 -11.66 -0.62
N ASN A 62 -8.34 -10.35 -0.38
CA ASN A 62 -7.47 -9.75 0.62
C ASN A 62 -8.17 -9.82 2.00
N TYR A 63 -7.78 -10.76 2.85
CA TYR A 63 -8.39 -10.95 4.17
C TYR A 63 -7.73 -10.01 5.20
N TYR A 64 -8.17 -8.76 5.23
CA TYR A 64 -7.90 -7.81 6.32
C TYR A 64 -9.21 -7.39 7.00
#